data_AF-A0A9P6JPH3-F1
#
_entry.id   AF-A0A9P6JPH3-F1
#
_cell.length_a   1.000
_cell.length_b   1.000
_cell.length_c   1.000
_cell.angle_alpha   90.00
_cell.angle_beta   90.00
_cell.angle_gamma   90.00
#
_symmetry.space_group_name_H-M   'P 1'
#
loop_
_entity.id
_entity.type
_entity.pdbx_description
1 polymer ?
#
loop_
_entity_poly.entity_id
_entity_poly.type
_entity_poly.pdbx_seq_one_letter_code
_entity_poly.pdbx_strand_id
1 'polypeptide(L)'
;MGGQHAQQMAAYIRIAAISVATYDFLITQPTAWRFYREHWQTRRLNISIVLFVAIRYTSICVLTLSTVGFFYEKFTPTSCFHFHLIPPIFKVIQAMVSQAILGIRVFNLSRRSKRVGYFLLATYCIACSLQWVTTIYGRKRYCKAADDSHRLGAYIFYVIAIGYDVLTTALSMWFLQRYKNHFKNTV
;
A
#
# COMPACT_ATOMS: atom_id res chain seq x y z
N MET A 1 -3.15 -23.86 24.79
CA MET A 1 -4.17 -22.84 25.10
C MET A 1 -3.90 -21.44 24.52
N GLY A 2 -2.75 -21.14 23.88
CA GLY A 2 -2.47 -19.80 23.32
C GLY A 2 -3.08 -19.47 21.94
N GLY A 3 -3.57 -20.46 21.19
CA GLY A 3 -4.03 -20.26 19.80
C GLY A 3 -5.37 -19.54 19.64
N GLN A 4 -6.34 -19.79 20.54
CA GLN A 4 -7.68 -19.18 20.47
C GLN A 4 -7.65 -17.68 20.78
N HIS A 5 -6.86 -17.26 21.77
CA HIS A 5 -6.67 -15.83 22.08
C HIS A 5 -6.04 -15.09 20.90
N ALA A 6 -5.05 -15.67 20.22
CA ALA A 6 -4.43 -15.07 19.05
C ALA A 6 -5.42 -14.91 17.88
N GLN A 7 -6.31 -15.88 17.66
CA GLN A 7 -7.35 -15.82 16.62
C GLN A 7 -8.40 -14.75 16.94
N GLN A 8 -8.83 -14.65 18.20
CA GLN A 8 -9.77 -13.60 18.64
C GLN A 8 -9.17 -12.21 18.51
N MET A 9 -7.92 -12.02 18.94
CA MET A 9 -7.22 -10.74 18.79
C MET A 9 -7.07 -10.34 17.31
N ALA A 10 -6.75 -11.30 16.43
CA ALA A 10 -6.70 -11.05 15.00
C ALA A 10 -8.06 -10.64 14.43
N ALA A 11 -9.16 -11.20 14.92
CA ALA A 11 -10.52 -10.82 14.52
C ALA A 11 -10.84 -9.38 14.96
N TYR A 12 -10.61 -9.04 16.22
CA TYR A 12 -10.85 -7.69 16.74
C TYR A 12 -10.04 -6.62 16.02
N ILE A 13 -8.75 -6.88 15.74
CA ILE A 13 -7.89 -5.94 15.01
C ILE A 13 -8.42 -5.71 13.58
N ARG A 14 -8.89 -6.75 12.89
CA ARG A 14 -9.45 -6.60 11.52
C ARG A 14 -10.73 -5.77 11.51
N ILE A 15 -11.63 -6.03 12.46
CA ILE A 15 -12.88 -5.26 12.60
C ILE A 15 -12.56 -3.79 12.92
N ALA A 16 -11.69 -3.54 13.90
CA ALA A 16 -11.26 -2.19 14.26
C ALA A 16 -10.62 -1.47 13.06
N ALA A 17 -9.75 -2.14 12.31
CA ALA A 17 -9.11 -1.58 11.12
C ALA A 17 -10.14 -1.21 10.02
N ILE A 18 -11.16 -2.04 9.79
CA ILE A 18 -12.26 -1.70 8.87
C ILE A 18 -13.04 -0.49 9.35
N SER A 19 -13.39 -0.43 10.64
CA SER A 19 -14.14 0.70 11.19
C SER A 19 -13.38 2.01 11.00
N VAL A 20 -12.08 2.02 11.30
CA VAL A 20 -11.22 3.19 11.10
C VAL A 20 -11.11 3.55 9.62
N ALA A 21 -10.87 2.57 8.75
CA ALA A 21 -10.75 2.81 7.31
C ALA A 21 -12.06 3.33 6.69
N THR A 22 -13.21 2.81 7.15
CA THR A 22 -14.53 3.26 6.70
C THR A 22 -14.80 4.69 7.16
N TYR A 23 -14.45 5.01 8.41
CA TYR A 23 -14.58 6.36 8.95
C TYR A 23 -13.72 7.37 8.16
N ASP A 24 -12.45 7.05 7.92
CA ASP A 24 -11.56 7.88 7.11
C ASP A 24 -12.11 8.06 5.68
N PHE A 25 -12.61 6.97 5.06
CA PHE A 25 -13.19 7.02 3.73
C PHE A 25 -14.40 7.97 3.66
N LEU A 26 -15.33 7.87 4.62
CA LEU A 26 -16.54 8.69 4.66
C LEU A 26 -16.22 10.18 4.85
N ILE A 27 -15.33 10.50 5.80
CA ILE A 27 -14.95 11.91 6.06
C ILE A 27 -14.25 12.53 4.86
N THR A 28 -13.40 11.74 4.19
CA THR A 28 -12.57 12.26 3.12
C THR A 28 -13.28 12.17 1.75
N GLN A 29 -14.49 11.59 1.68
CA GLN A 29 -15.34 11.51 0.48
C GLN A 29 -15.79 12.88 -0.07
N PRO A 30 -16.31 13.84 0.72
CA PRO A 30 -16.75 15.15 0.21
C PRO A 30 -15.59 15.94 -0.44
N THR A 31 -14.40 15.89 0.16
CA THR A 31 -13.20 16.53 -0.40
C THR A 31 -12.80 15.87 -1.72
N ALA A 32 -12.84 14.54 -1.80
CA ALA A 32 -12.57 13.82 -3.03
C ALA A 32 -13.58 14.18 -4.13
N TRP A 33 -14.87 14.22 -3.80
CA TRP A 33 -15.94 14.60 -4.73
C TRP A 33 -15.74 16.00 -5.31
N ARG A 34 -15.33 16.96 -4.47
CA ARG A 34 -15.01 18.33 -4.92
C ARG A 34 -13.84 18.34 -5.91
N PHE A 35 -12.75 17.62 -5.60
CA PHE A 35 -11.61 17.48 -6.52
C PHE A 35 -11.98 16.79 -7.83
N TYR A 36 -12.80 15.73 -7.78
CA TYR A 36 -13.30 15.07 -8.99
C TYR A 36 -14.12 16.04 -9.85
N ARG A 37 -15.00 16.83 -9.24
CA ARG A 37 -15.84 17.80 -9.96
C ARG A 37 -14.98 18.87 -10.64
N GLU A 38 -14.03 19.48 -9.93
CA GLU A 38 -13.14 20.52 -10.47
C GLU A 38 -12.23 19.97 -11.59
N HIS A 39 -11.71 18.74 -11.45
CA HIS A 39 -10.86 18.11 -12.47
C HIS A 39 -11.64 17.56 -13.67
N TRP A 40 -12.87 17.08 -13.48
CA TRP A 40 -13.77 16.68 -14.56
C TRP A 40 -14.08 17.87 -15.49
N GLN A 41 -14.31 19.04 -14.90
CA GLN A 41 -14.53 20.28 -15.66
C GLN A 41 -13.27 20.72 -16.44
N THR A 42 -12.08 20.42 -15.93
CA THR A 42 -10.81 20.82 -16.54
C THR A 42 -10.27 19.80 -17.56
N ARG A 43 -10.87 18.60 -17.67
CA ARG A 43 -10.46 17.46 -18.56
C ARG A 43 -8.98 17.04 -18.51
N ARG A 44 -8.18 17.53 -17.58
CA ARG A 44 -6.77 17.13 -17.41
C ARG A 44 -6.68 16.05 -16.33
N LEU A 45 -6.57 14.79 -16.74
CA LEU A 45 -6.29 13.67 -15.84
C LEU A 45 -4.86 13.77 -15.32
N ASN A 46 -4.71 14.23 -14.08
CA ASN A 46 -3.43 14.27 -13.41
C ASN A 46 -3.14 12.91 -12.76
N ILE A 47 -1.91 12.43 -12.91
CA ILE A 47 -1.44 11.14 -12.38
C ILE A 47 -1.75 11.04 -10.87
N SER A 48 -1.53 12.12 -10.12
CA SER A 48 -1.81 12.17 -8.67
C SER A 48 -3.26 11.87 -8.30
N ILE A 49 -4.24 12.25 -9.14
CA ILE A 49 -5.65 11.94 -8.91
C ILE A 49 -5.86 10.45 -9.09
N VAL A 50 -5.41 9.89 -10.22
CA VAL A 50 -5.56 8.45 -10.52
C VAL A 50 -4.98 7.59 -9.39
N LEU A 51 -3.80 7.94 -8.86
CA LEU A 51 -3.23 7.22 -7.72
C LEU A 51 -4.05 7.39 -6.42
N PHE A 52 -4.58 8.59 -6.17
CA PHE A 52 -5.43 8.84 -5.01
C PHE A 52 -6.74 8.05 -5.07
N VAL A 53 -7.33 7.93 -6.26
CA VAL A 53 -8.48 7.06 -6.50
C VAL A 53 -8.11 5.60 -6.25
N ALA A 54 -7.00 5.16 -6.85
CA ALA A 54 -6.55 3.79 -6.77
C ALA A 54 -6.29 3.36 -5.31
N ILE A 55 -5.65 4.20 -4.48
CA ILE A 55 -5.35 3.81 -3.09
C ILE A 55 -6.61 3.65 -2.24
N ARG A 56 -7.63 4.47 -2.48
CA ARG A 56 -8.90 4.36 -1.74
C ARG A 56 -9.66 3.10 -2.05
N TYR A 57 -9.85 2.81 -3.34
CA TYR A 57 -10.58 1.62 -3.75
C TYR A 57 -9.81 0.35 -3.38
N THR A 58 -8.49 0.31 -3.62
CA THR A 58 -7.66 -0.85 -3.28
C THR A 58 -7.64 -1.11 -1.77
N SER A 59 -7.56 -0.07 -0.93
CA SER A 59 -7.59 -0.21 0.53
C SER A 59 -8.88 -0.86 1.05
N ILE A 60 -10.05 -0.38 0.60
CA ILE A 60 -11.34 -0.98 0.98
C ILE A 60 -11.41 -2.43 0.49
N CYS A 61 -11.06 -2.68 -0.77
CA CYS A 61 -11.06 -4.03 -1.34
C CYS A 61 -10.18 -4.99 -0.53
N VAL A 62 -8.95 -4.60 -0.17
CA VAL A 62 -8.04 -5.42 0.64
C VAL A 62 -8.65 -5.74 2.00
N LEU A 63 -9.22 -4.75 2.68
CA LEU A 63 -9.80 -4.92 4.01
C LEU A 63 -11.04 -5.82 3.98
N THR A 64 -11.92 -5.63 2.99
CA THR A 64 -13.11 -6.48 2.80
C THR A 64 -12.71 -7.91 2.46
N LEU A 65 -11.80 -8.11 1.50
CA LEU A 65 -11.32 -9.43 1.09
C LEU A 65 -10.61 -10.17 2.22
N SER A 66 -9.80 -9.47 3.02
CA SER A 66 -9.11 -10.02 4.19
C SER A 66 -10.09 -10.46 5.29
N THR A 67 -11.23 -9.80 5.38
CA THR A 67 -12.26 -10.06 6.40
C THR A 67 -13.19 -11.18 5.96
N VAL A 68 -13.66 -11.14 4.71
CA VAL A 68 -14.42 -12.24 4.10
C VAL A 68 -13.59 -13.53 4.12
N GLY A 69 -12.31 -13.47 3.75
CA GLY A 69 -11.42 -14.62 3.80
C GLY A 69 -11.16 -15.19 5.20
N PHE A 70 -11.42 -14.41 6.26
CA PHE A 70 -11.27 -14.84 7.64
C PHE A 70 -12.54 -15.48 8.20
N PHE A 71 -13.69 -14.88 7.92
CA PHE A 71 -14.98 -15.29 8.48
C PHE A 71 -15.73 -16.33 7.63
N TYR A 72 -15.31 -16.55 6.38
CA TYR A 72 -15.98 -17.51 5.50
C TYR A 72 -15.38 -18.91 5.65
N GLU A 73 -16.10 -19.81 6.31
CA GLU A 73 -15.63 -21.18 6.60
C GLU A 73 -16.02 -22.21 5.51
N LYS A 74 -16.91 -21.85 4.57
CA LYS A 74 -17.45 -22.75 3.54
C LYS A 74 -16.74 -22.64 2.18
N PHE A 75 -15.42 -22.50 2.17
CA PHE A 75 -14.69 -22.47 0.90
C PHE A 75 -14.67 -23.86 0.24
N THR A 76 -15.18 -23.94 -0.99
CA THR A 76 -14.97 -25.12 -1.86
C THR A 76 -13.50 -25.20 -2.30
N PRO A 77 -12.97 -26.41 -2.62
CA PRO A 77 -11.55 -26.60 -2.97
C PRO A 77 -11.10 -25.78 -4.19
N THR A 78 -11.99 -25.63 -5.18
CA THR A 78 -11.77 -24.84 -6.39
C THR A 78 -11.77 -23.33 -6.11
N SER A 79 -12.72 -22.84 -5.32
CA SER A 79 -12.77 -21.42 -4.93
C SER A 79 -11.60 -21.04 -4.02
N CYS A 80 -11.14 -21.96 -3.18
CA CYS A 80 -9.98 -21.73 -2.33
C CYS A 80 -8.71 -21.43 -3.13
N PHE A 81 -8.44 -22.16 -4.21
CA PHE A 81 -7.22 -21.94 -5.00
C PHE A 81 -7.11 -20.51 -5.52
N HIS A 82 -8.23 -19.96 -6.01
CA HIS A 82 -8.30 -18.60 -6.51
C HIS A 82 -8.33 -17.56 -5.37
N PHE A 83 -9.11 -17.83 -4.31
CA PHE A 83 -9.27 -16.90 -3.19
C PHE A 83 -8.01 -16.76 -2.33
N HIS A 84 -7.14 -17.76 -2.26
CA HIS A 84 -5.91 -17.64 -1.46
C HIS A 84 -4.91 -16.63 -2.06
N LEU A 85 -4.95 -16.40 -3.38
CA LEU A 85 -4.01 -15.52 -4.09
C LEU A 85 -4.51 -14.07 -4.18
N ILE A 86 -5.84 -13.88 -4.13
CA ILE A 86 -6.49 -12.58 -4.26
C ILE A 86 -6.07 -11.58 -3.16
N PRO A 87 -6.20 -11.86 -1.85
CA PRO A 87 -5.86 -10.90 -0.81
C PRO A 87 -4.39 -10.42 -0.85
N PRO A 88 -3.39 -11.28 -1.07
CA PRO A 88 -2.00 -10.86 -1.27
C PRO A 88 -1.82 -9.95 -2.48
N ILE A 89 -2.38 -10.31 -3.63
CA ILE A 89 -2.25 -9.51 -4.86
C ILE A 89 -2.78 -8.10 -4.62
N PHE A 90 -3.98 -7.98 -4.07
CA PHE A 90 -4.57 -6.69 -3.76
C PHE A 90 -3.73 -5.89 -2.75
N LYS A 91 -3.11 -6.56 -1.78
CA LYS A 91 -2.20 -5.92 -0.82
C LYS A 91 -0.90 -5.42 -1.48
N VAL A 92 -0.32 -6.17 -2.42
CA VAL A 92 0.84 -5.71 -3.20
C VAL A 92 0.45 -4.49 -4.04
N ILE A 93 -0.70 -4.53 -4.71
CA ILE A 93 -1.22 -3.40 -5.50
C ILE A 93 -1.38 -2.16 -4.60
N GLN A 94 -2.00 -2.31 -3.43
CA GLN A 94 -2.16 -1.21 -2.47
C GLN A 94 -0.79 -0.63 -2.06
N ALA A 95 0.19 -1.48 -1.77
CA ALA A 95 1.55 -1.03 -1.43
C ALA A 95 2.22 -0.29 -2.60
N MET A 96 2.12 -0.82 -3.83
CA MET A 96 2.66 -0.19 -5.03
C MET A 96 2.07 1.20 -5.29
N VAL A 97 0.75 1.35 -5.08
CA VAL A 97 0.09 2.66 -5.23
C VAL A 97 0.59 3.63 -4.15
N SER A 98 0.70 3.19 -2.90
CA SER A 98 1.23 4.02 -1.80
C SER A 98 2.66 4.49 -2.08
N GLN A 99 3.53 3.57 -2.48
CA GLN A 99 4.93 3.85 -2.82
C GLN A 99 5.04 4.83 -3.99
N ALA A 100 4.20 4.67 -5.01
CA ALA A 100 4.19 5.59 -6.14
C ALA A 100 3.70 7.00 -5.74
N ILE A 101 2.73 7.14 -4.83
CA ILE A 101 2.31 8.45 -4.29
C ILE A 101 3.49 9.13 -3.57
N LEU A 102 4.20 8.41 -2.71
CA LEU A 102 5.37 8.92 -2.00
C LEU A 102 6.49 9.32 -2.99
N GLY A 103 6.79 8.46 -3.97
CA GLY A 103 7.79 8.72 -5.00
C GLY A 103 7.48 9.99 -5.82
N ILE A 104 6.23 10.17 -6.24
CA ILE A 104 5.80 11.39 -6.97
C ILE A 104 5.98 12.64 -6.10
N ARG A 105 5.68 12.57 -4.79
CA ARG A 105 5.89 13.70 -3.88
C ARG A 105 7.36 14.09 -3.77
N VAL A 106 8.27 13.11 -3.62
CA VAL A 106 9.72 13.34 -3.59
C VAL A 106 10.19 13.94 -4.93
N PHE A 107 9.69 13.41 -6.05
CA PHE A 107 10.04 13.90 -7.38
C PHE A 107 9.59 15.36 -7.60
N ASN A 108 8.39 15.71 -7.13
CA ASN A 108 7.91 17.08 -7.21
C ASN A 108 8.73 18.03 -6.32
N LEU A 109 9.08 17.60 -5.10
CA LEU A 109 9.91 18.37 -4.16
C LEU A 109 11.34 18.59 -4.67
N SER A 110 11.90 17.62 -5.39
CA SER A 110 13.22 17.73 -6.03
C SER A 110 13.23 18.57 -7.32
N ARG A 111 12.20 19.42 -7.54
CA ARG A 111 12.02 20.26 -8.73
C ARG A 111 12.05 19.48 -10.04
N ARG A 112 11.55 18.24 -10.03
CA ARG A 112 11.54 17.33 -11.20
C ARG A 112 12.93 17.07 -11.80
N SER A 113 13.97 17.06 -10.97
CA SER A 113 15.33 16.72 -11.42
C SER A 113 15.36 15.32 -12.03
N LYS A 114 15.76 15.22 -13.31
CA LYS A 114 15.76 13.96 -14.07
C LYS A 114 16.57 12.87 -13.36
N ARG A 115 17.72 13.22 -12.75
CA ARG A 115 18.57 12.25 -12.04
C ARG A 115 17.85 11.62 -10.84
N VAL A 116 17.16 12.42 -10.04
CA VAL A 116 16.40 11.95 -8.88
C VAL A 116 15.19 11.13 -9.34
N GLY A 117 14.54 11.55 -10.44
CA GLY A 117 13.46 10.80 -11.07
C GLY A 117 13.87 9.39 -11.50
N TYR A 118 14.99 9.26 -12.23
CA TYR A 118 15.49 7.94 -12.64
C TYR A 118 15.87 7.07 -11.43
N PHE A 119 16.49 7.64 -10.40
CA PHE A 119 16.82 6.91 -9.18
C PHE A 119 15.58 6.39 -8.44
N LEU A 120 14.56 7.24 -8.26
CA LEU A 120 13.29 6.86 -7.64
C LEU A 120 12.55 5.79 -8.45
N LEU A 121 12.53 5.94 -9.78
CA LEU A 121 11.88 4.99 -10.68
C LEU A 121 12.60 3.63 -10.65
N ALA A 122 13.93 3.61 -10.72
CA ALA A 122 14.71 2.38 -10.65
C ALA A 122 14.47 1.65 -9.31
N THR A 123 14.54 2.39 -8.20
CA THR A 123 14.29 1.81 -6.87
C THR A 123 12.86 1.30 -6.73
N TYR A 124 11.88 2.03 -7.29
CA TYR A 124 10.47 1.60 -7.32
C TYR A 124 10.30 0.30 -8.11
N CYS A 125 10.87 0.20 -9.30
CA CYS A 125 10.78 -1.01 -10.13
C CYS A 125 11.42 -2.23 -9.44
N ILE A 126 12.56 -2.04 -8.78
CA ILE A 126 13.23 -3.11 -8.01
C ILE A 126 12.34 -3.55 -6.84
N ALA A 127 11.83 -2.60 -6.05
CA ALA A 127 10.96 -2.91 -4.92
C ALA A 127 9.68 -3.66 -5.37
N CYS A 128 9.02 -3.19 -6.43
CA CYS A 128 7.83 -3.84 -6.99
C CYS A 128 8.13 -5.26 -7.45
N SER A 129 9.22 -5.45 -8.20
CA SER A 129 9.61 -6.78 -8.69
C SER A 129 9.85 -7.75 -7.54
N LEU A 130 10.58 -7.32 -6.50
CA LEU A 130 10.83 -8.14 -5.32
C LEU A 130 9.55 -8.43 -4.52
N GLN A 131 8.62 -7.47 -4.41
CA GLN A 131 7.32 -7.68 -3.75
C GLN A 131 6.47 -8.73 -4.47
N TRP A 132 6.45 -8.71 -5.81
CA TRP A 132 5.73 -9.69 -6.60
C TRP A 132 6.35 -11.08 -6.49
N VAL A 133 7.69 -11.17 -6.61
CA VAL A 133 8.42 -12.43 -6.48
C VAL A 133 8.20 -13.03 -5.09
N THR A 134 8.37 -12.26 -4.02
CA THR A 134 8.17 -12.75 -2.64
C THR A 134 6.73 -13.21 -2.39
N THR A 135 5.74 -12.57 -3.01
CA THR A 135 4.33 -12.95 -2.90
C THR A 135 4.02 -14.27 -3.61
N ILE A 136 4.65 -14.53 -4.76
CA ILE A 136 4.40 -15.73 -5.58
C ILE A 136 5.21 -16.93 -5.08
N TYR A 137 6.50 -16.74 -4.77
CA TYR A 137 7.41 -17.84 -4.42
C TYR A 137 7.20 -18.40 -3.01
N GLY A 138 6.61 -17.63 -2.11
CA GLY A 138 6.44 -18.02 -0.69
C GLY A 138 5.21 -18.88 -0.37
N ARG A 139 4.30 -19.15 -1.32
CA ARG A 139 3.00 -19.78 -1.01
C ARG A 139 2.89 -21.21 -1.56
N LYS A 140 2.85 -22.21 -0.66
CA LYS A 140 2.38 -23.57 -0.97
C LYS A 140 0.83 -23.58 -0.99
N ARG A 141 0.25 -24.45 -1.83
CA ARG A 141 -1.21 -24.56 -2.11
C ARG A 141 -2.03 -25.12 -0.94
N TYR A 142 -2.02 -24.47 0.23
CA TYR A 142 -2.86 -24.88 1.36
C TYR A 142 -3.94 -23.85 1.65
N CYS A 143 -5.18 -24.32 1.71
CA CYS A 143 -6.40 -23.54 1.94
C CYS A 143 -6.55 -22.98 3.37
N LYS A 144 -5.60 -23.27 4.26
CA LYS A 144 -5.62 -22.79 5.65
C LYS A 144 -4.62 -21.65 5.82
N ALA A 145 -5.12 -20.53 6.32
CA ALA A 145 -4.40 -19.27 6.50
C ALA A 145 -3.34 -19.27 7.63
N ALA A 146 -2.96 -20.41 8.16
CA ALA A 146 -2.06 -20.51 9.30
C ALA A 146 -1.21 -21.78 9.20
N ASP A 147 0.00 -21.62 8.64
CA ASP A 147 1.09 -22.56 8.86
C ASP A 147 2.39 -21.77 9.02
N ASP A 148 3.22 -22.14 9.99
CA ASP A 148 4.34 -21.31 10.52
C ASP A 148 5.40 -20.95 9.46
N SER A 149 5.46 -21.71 8.37
CA SER A 149 6.36 -21.48 7.23
C SER A 149 6.08 -20.17 6.46
N HIS A 150 4.90 -19.58 6.64
CA HIS A 150 4.49 -18.35 5.94
C HIS A 150 5.05 -17.05 6.55
N ARG A 151 5.70 -17.12 7.72
CA ARG A 151 6.26 -15.94 8.41
C ARG A 151 7.41 -15.29 7.64
N LEU A 152 8.28 -16.07 7.01
CA LEU A 152 9.46 -15.53 6.29
C LEU A 152 9.08 -14.73 5.05
N GLY A 153 8.19 -15.25 4.20
CA GLY A 153 7.77 -14.56 2.97
C GLY A 153 7.06 -13.24 3.26
N ALA A 154 6.19 -13.24 4.29
CA ALA A 154 5.54 -12.01 4.76
C ALA A 154 6.55 -11.02 5.35
N TYR A 155 7.53 -11.50 6.12
CA TYR A 155 8.56 -10.65 6.72
C TYR A 155 9.42 -9.94 5.66
N ILE A 156 9.92 -10.68 4.65
CA ILE A 156 10.72 -10.11 3.56
C ILE A 156 9.93 -9.06 2.79
N PHE A 157 8.65 -9.33 2.48
CA PHE A 157 7.76 -8.36 1.84
C PHE A 157 7.70 -7.03 2.62
N TYR A 158 7.49 -7.12 3.94
CA TYR A 158 7.39 -5.92 4.79
C TYR A 158 8.71 -5.18 4.92
N VAL A 159 9.84 -5.88 5.07
CA VAL A 159 11.17 -5.26 5.15
C VAL A 159 11.47 -4.45 3.89
N ILE A 160 11.17 -5.00 2.71
CA ILE A 160 11.39 -4.31 1.43
C ILE A 160 10.47 -3.10 1.31
N ALA A 161 9.18 -3.24 1.67
CA ALA A 161 8.22 -2.14 1.62
C ALA A 161 8.65 -0.99 2.54
N ILE A 162 8.97 -1.30 3.80
CA ILE A 162 9.43 -0.32 4.79
C ILE A 162 10.76 0.32 4.35
N GLY A 163 11.69 -0.45 3.78
CA GLY A 163 12.96 0.06 3.28
C GLY A 163 12.78 1.15 2.21
N TYR A 164 11.86 0.93 1.27
CA TYR A 164 11.52 1.94 0.26
C TYR A 164 10.89 3.19 0.89
N ASP A 165 9.95 3.02 1.82
CA ASP A 165 9.26 4.13 2.48
C ASP A 165 10.22 4.97 3.32
N VAL A 166 11.16 4.34 4.04
CA VAL A 166 12.21 5.02 4.81
C VAL A 166 13.14 5.79 3.87
N LEU A 167 13.57 5.19 2.76
CA LEU A 167 14.45 5.85 1.79
C LEU A 167 13.77 7.08 1.19
N THR A 168 12.53 6.95 0.72
CA THR A 168 11.79 8.08 0.13
C THR A 168 11.50 9.18 1.14
N THR A 169 11.23 8.82 2.39
CA THR A 169 11.04 9.79 3.47
C THR A 169 12.35 10.50 3.82
N ALA A 170 13.47 9.78 3.92
CA ALA A 170 14.79 10.35 4.17
C ALA A 170 15.20 11.33 3.06
N LEU A 171 14.96 10.98 1.79
CA LEU A 171 15.19 11.87 0.65
C LEU A 171 14.33 13.14 0.76
N SER A 172 13.06 13.01 1.14
CA SER A 172 12.17 14.16 1.35
C SER A 172 12.71 15.10 2.43
N MET A 173 13.12 14.55 3.58
CA MET A 173 13.70 15.33 4.67
C MET A 173 14.99 16.04 4.25
N TRP A 174 15.88 15.34 3.55
CA TRP A 174 17.14 15.90 3.08
C TRP A 174 16.93 17.08 2.12
N PHE A 175 16.01 16.94 1.15
CA PHE A 175 15.68 18.06 0.25
C PHE A 175 15.08 19.24 1.01
N LEU A 176 14.15 19.01 1.94
CA LEU A 176 13.57 20.08 2.76
C LEU A 176 14.62 20.82 3.59
N GLN A 177 15.54 20.10 4.24
CA GLN A 177 16.62 20.70 5.00
C GLN A 177 17.56 21.51 4.12
N ARG A 178 17.92 20.99 2.93
CA ARG A 178 18.74 21.71 1.96
C ARG A 178 18.09 23.03 1.52
N TYR A 179 16.78 23.03 1.27
CA TYR A 179 16.05 24.26 0.94
C TYR A 179 16.05 25.26 2.09
N LYS A 180 15.76 24.80 3.32
CA LYS A 180 15.77 25.66 4.52
C LYS A 180 17.14 26.31 4.74
N ASN A 181 18.22 25.54 4.60
CA ASN A 181 19.58 26.05 4.80
C ASN A 181 19.98 27.05 3.71
N HIS A 182 19.58 26.82 2.45
CA HIS A 182 19.83 27.78 1.38
C HIS A 182 19.11 29.12 1.67
N PHE A 183 17.86 29.07 2.11
CA PHE A 183 17.10 30.29 2.42
C PHE A 183 17.71 31.06 3.60
N LYS A 184 18.16 30.35 4.66
CA LYS A 184 18.80 30.97 5.83
C LYS A 184 20.13 31.67 5.50
N ASN A 185 20.85 31.23 4.47
CA ASN A 185 22.10 31.87 4.03
C ASN A 185 21.88 33.07 3.09
N THR A 186 20.64 33.35 2.68
CA THR A 186 20.31 34.46 1.76
C THR A 186 19.68 35.66 2.47
N VAL A 187 19.43 35.55 3.78
CA VAL A 187 18.91 36.60 4.67
C VAL A 187 20.00 36.96 5.67
#